data_AF-A0A269TJ85-F1
#
_entry.id   AF-A0A269TJ85-F1
#
_cell.length_a   1.000
_cell.length_b   1.000
_cell.length_c   1.000
_cell.angle_alpha   90.00
_cell.angle_beta   90.00
_cell.angle_gamma   90.00
#
_symmetry.space_group_name_H-M   'P 1'
#
loop_
_entity.id
_entity.type
_entity.pdbx_description
1 polymer ?
#
loop_
_entity_poly.entity_id
_entity_poly.type
_entity_poly.pdbx_seq_one_letter_code
_entity_poly.pdbx_strand_id
1 'polypeptide(L)'
;MNYNLINMHKSTDIKLSSKHSDAVKLLDKTHDIEETIHKVDINQDTSKAKLHFEAEGDPKSIVVTPPGPRVGNEVFNKEWVLKQIKLAVGDAVTTLRDESQQMEKRIEQKFDAKIDGLRSEMNQKFEQTNKRIENVEKQNKETNENLN
;
A
#
# COMPACT_ATOMS: atom_id res chain seq x y z
N MET A 1 -64.71 35.65 -43.57
CA MET A 1 -63.40 36.25 -43.25
C MET A 1 -63.33 36.31 -41.72
N ASN A 2 -62.56 35.45 -41.05
CA ASN A 2 -61.13 35.63 -40.71
C ASN A 2 -60.89 36.97 -39.99
N TYR A 3 -60.35 37.05 -38.77
CA TYR A 3 -59.22 36.28 -38.23
C TYR A 3 -59.28 36.05 -36.70
N ASN A 4 -58.83 34.85 -36.31
CA ASN A 4 -58.28 34.53 -34.98
C ASN A 4 -57.02 35.37 -34.73
N LEU A 5 -56.91 36.01 -33.56
CA LEU A 5 -55.66 36.57 -33.06
C LEU A 5 -55.17 35.76 -31.86
N ILE A 6 -54.29 34.82 -32.19
CA ILE A 6 -53.44 34.05 -31.29
C ILE A 6 -52.50 35.05 -30.60
N ASN A 7 -52.72 35.33 -29.32
CA ASN A 7 -51.73 36.07 -28.54
C ASN A 7 -50.60 35.11 -28.13
N MET A 8 -49.54 35.16 -28.94
CA MET A 8 -48.27 34.46 -28.76
C MET A 8 -47.65 34.77 -27.40
N HIS A 9 -47.31 33.70 -26.66
CA HIS A 9 -46.27 33.71 -25.64
C HIS A 9 -45.00 34.36 -26.20
N LYS A 10 -44.64 35.54 -25.71
CA LYS A 10 -43.26 36.01 -25.79
C LYS A 10 -42.52 35.46 -24.57
N SER A 11 -42.01 34.23 -24.69
CA SER A 11 -40.99 33.74 -23.76
C SER A 11 -39.75 34.58 -24.01
N THR A 12 -39.59 35.62 -23.22
CA THR A 12 -38.40 36.48 -23.28
C THR A 12 -37.38 35.77 -22.40
N ASP A 13 -36.35 35.20 -23.02
CA ASP A 13 -35.22 34.62 -22.29
C ASP A 13 -34.50 35.76 -21.56
N ILE A 14 -34.92 36.03 -20.33
CA ILE A 14 -34.26 36.99 -19.45
C ILE A 14 -32.96 36.32 -19.01
N LYS A 15 -31.83 36.73 -19.62
CA LYS A 15 -30.49 36.40 -19.11
C LYS A 15 -30.32 37.04 -17.73
N LEU A 16 -30.68 36.30 -16.69
CA LEU A 16 -30.39 36.63 -15.30
C LEU A 16 -28.88 36.46 -15.07
N SER A 17 -28.15 37.57 -15.03
CA SER A 17 -26.81 37.60 -14.45
C SER A 17 -26.97 37.64 -12.94
N SER A 18 -27.04 36.48 -12.29
CA SER A 18 -26.96 36.39 -10.83
C SER A 18 -25.54 36.74 -10.39
N LYS A 19 -25.29 38.02 -10.11
CA LYS A 19 -24.13 38.38 -9.32
C LYS A 19 -24.46 38.02 -7.88
N HIS A 20 -23.93 36.89 -7.40
CA HIS A 20 -23.94 36.60 -5.97
C HIS A 20 -23.46 37.83 -5.22
N SER A 21 -24.24 38.25 -4.22
CA SER A 21 -23.79 39.31 -3.31
C SER A 21 -22.50 38.87 -2.63
N ASP A 22 -21.64 39.81 -2.27
CA ASP A 22 -20.36 39.48 -1.64
C ASP A 22 -20.54 38.77 -0.29
N ALA A 23 -21.71 38.96 0.35
CA ALA A 23 -22.11 38.23 1.54
C ALA A 23 -22.29 36.73 1.28
N VAL A 24 -22.95 36.34 0.18
CA VAL A 24 -23.14 34.91 -0.14
C VAL A 24 -21.82 34.24 -0.51
N LYS A 25 -20.94 34.94 -1.24
CA LYS A 25 -19.59 34.41 -1.54
C LYS A 25 -18.74 34.19 -0.29
N LEU A 26 -18.97 34.97 0.77
CA LEU A 26 -18.26 34.80 2.03
C LEU A 26 -18.80 33.57 2.78
N LEU A 27 -20.11 33.34 2.73
CA LEU A 27 -20.78 32.21 3.37
C LEU A 27 -20.48 30.88 2.68
N ASP A 28 -20.38 30.84 1.36
CA ASP A 28 -20.02 29.64 0.59
C ASP A 28 -18.62 29.08 0.96
N LYS A 29 -17.75 29.88 1.58
CA LYS A 29 -16.46 29.39 2.10
C LYS A 29 -16.59 28.51 3.34
N THR A 30 -17.64 28.71 4.13
CA THR A 30 -17.81 28.09 5.45
C THR A 30 -19.05 27.22 5.54
N HIS A 31 -19.98 27.34 4.60
CA HIS A 31 -21.23 26.62 4.54
C HIS A 31 -21.43 26.06 3.12
N ASP A 32 -22.14 24.94 3.00
CA ASP A 32 -22.67 24.47 1.73
C ASP A 32 -24.01 25.18 1.50
N ILE A 33 -23.99 26.24 0.67
CA ILE A 33 -25.13 27.15 0.49
C ILE A 33 -25.99 26.72 -0.69
N GLU A 34 -27.30 26.62 -0.48
CA GLU A 34 -28.31 26.54 -1.55
C GLU A 34 -29.13 27.85 -1.59
N GLU A 35 -29.19 28.48 -2.77
CA GLU A 35 -30.01 29.68 -3.00
C GLU A 35 -31.36 29.31 -3.61
N THR A 36 -32.45 29.75 -2.98
CA THR A 36 -33.82 29.58 -3.50
C THR A 36 -34.44 30.93 -3.82
N ILE A 37 -35.03 31.07 -5.01
CA ILE A 37 -35.76 32.29 -5.42
C ILE A 37 -37.24 32.09 -5.10
N HIS A 38 -37.75 32.85 -4.12
CA HIS A 38 -39.14 32.72 -3.66
C HIS A 38 -40.09 33.64 -4.40
N LYS A 39 -39.60 34.77 -4.93
CA LYS A 39 -40.45 35.76 -5.60
C LYS A 39 -39.70 36.59 -6.62
N VAL A 40 -40.36 36.87 -7.75
CA VAL A 40 -39.87 37.78 -8.78
C VAL A 40 -40.91 38.88 -8.99
N ASP A 41 -40.53 40.12 -8.66
CA ASP A 41 -41.35 41.31 -8.92
C ASP A 41 -40.82 41.99 -10.19
N ILE A 42 -41.62 41.98 -11.27
CA ILE A 42 -41.24 42.61 -12.54
C ILE A 42 -41.91 43.99 -12.65
N ASN A 43 -41.08 45.03 -12.74
CA ASN A 43 -41.55 46.37 -13.07
C ASN A 43 -41.54 46.53 -14.60
N GLN A 44 -42.73 46.58 -15.20
CA GLN A 44 -42.88 46.62 -16.67
C GLN A 44 -42.43 47.96 -17.26
N ASP A 45 -42.59 49.07 -16.54
CA ASP A 45 -42.22 50.41 -17.02
C ASP A 45 -40.71 50.60 -17.14
N THR A 46 -39.95 49.95 -16.26
CA THR A 46 -38.49 50.01 -16.23
C THR A 46 -37.82 48.78 -16.83
N SER A 47 -38.62 47.75 -17.19
CA SER A 47 -38.13 46.42 -17.60
C SER A 47 -37.15 45.78 -16.61
N LYS A 48 -37.23 46.14 -15.32
CA LYS A 48 -36.36 45.61 -14.26
C LYS A 48 -37.10 44.57 -13.44
N ALA A 49 -36.42 43.48 -13.11
CA ALA A 49 -36.90 42.46 -12.20
C ALA A 49 -36.18 42.58 -10.85
N LYS A 50 -36.95 42.51 -9.76
CA LYS A 50 -36.42 42.37 -8.39
C LYS A 50 -36.67 40.93 -7.94
N LEU A 51 -35.58 40.24 -7.61
CA LEU A 51 -35.61 38.88 -7.09
C LEU A 51 -35.53 38.94 -5.57
N HIS A 52 -36.38 38.17 -4.91
CA HIS A 52 -36.25 37.86 -3.48
C HIS A 52 -35.71 36.44 -3.38
N PHE A 53 -34.50 36.31 -2.85
CA PHE A 53 -33.83 35.04 -2.64
C PHE A 53 -33.56 34.83 -1.15
N GLU A 54 -33.61 33.57 -0.74
CA GLU A 54 -33.18 33.09 0.56
C GLU A 54 -32.00 32.15 0.34
N ALA A 55 -31.01 32.21 1.23
CA ALA A 55 -29.82 31.38 1.17
C ALA A 55 -29.71 30.65 2.51
N GLU A 56 -29.95 29.35 2.48
CA GLU A 56 -29.75 28.46 3.63
C GLU A 56 -28.57 27.55 3.32
N GLY A 57 -27.78 27.20 4.33
CA GLY A 57 -26.67 26.29 4.14
C GLY A 57 -26.13 25.75 5.44
N ASP A 58 -25.77 24.48 5.42
CA ASP A 58 -25.19 23.80 6.57
C ASP A 58 -23.71 24.19 6.71
N PRO A 59 -23.22 24.40 7.94
CA PRO A 59 -21.79 24.63 8.16
C PRO A 59 -21.00 23.45 7.63
N LYS A 60 -20.00 23.74 6.77
CA LYS A 60 -19.04 22.73 6.33
C LYS A 60 -18.37 22.15 7.57
N SER A 61 -18.31 20.83 7.64
CA SER A 61 -17.65 20.13 8.75
C SER A 61 -16.20 20.63 8.86
N ILE A 62 -15.91 21.38 9.92
CA ILE A 62 -14.53 21.75 10.25
C ILE A 62 -13.88 20.46 10.75
N VAL A 63 -13.21 19.74 9.86
CA VAL A 63 -12.34 18.63 10.23
C VAL A 63 -11.10 19.25 10.88
N VAL A 64 -11.21 19.69 12.13
CA VAL A 64 -10.05 19.98 12.97
C VAL A 64 -9.44 18.62 13.25
N THR A 65 -8.48 18.21 12.42
CA THR A 65 -7.58 17.12 12.82
C THR A 65 -6.77 17.69 13.97
N PRO A 66 -6.94 17.21 15.22
CA PRO A 66 -6.17 17.72 16.34
C PRO A 66 -4.68 17.58 16.00
N PRO A 67 -3.83 18.55 16.34
CA PRO A 67 -2.39 18.34 16.22
C PRO A 67 -2.05 17.06 16.98
N GLY A 68 -1.62 16.03 16.25
CA GLY A 68 -1.30 14.74 16.83
C GLY A 68 -0.25 14.87 17.93
N PRO A 69 -0.16 13.91 18.85
CA PRO A 69 0.82 13.93 19.94
C PRO A 69 2.22 14.26 19.39
N ARG A 70 2.98 15.12 20.05
CA ARG A 70 4.36 15.41 19.59
C ARG A 70 5.30 14.43 20.25
N VAL A 71 6.12 13.74 19.46
CA VAL A 71 7.23 12.91 19.96
C VAL A 71 8.52 13.65 19.61
N GLY A 72 9.07 14.37 20.57
CA GLY A 72 10.19 15.30 20.31
C GLY A 72 9.78 16.48 19.43
N ASN A 73 10.55 16.75 18.36
CA ASN A 73 10.29 17.84 17.40
C ASN A 73 9.41 17.41 16.20
N GLU A 74 9.07 16.13 16.07
CA GLU A 74 8.25 15.63 14.96
C GLU A 74 6.77 15.51 15.40
N VAL A 75 5.85 15.92 14.52
CA VAL A 75 4.41 15.78 14.74
C VAL A 75 4.04 14.33 14.46
N PHE A 76 3.36 13.66 15.39
CA PHE A 76 2.82 12.32 15.15
C PHE A 76 1.73 12.39 14.09
N ASN A 77 2.11 12.08 12.86
CA ASN A 77 1.26 12.06 11.69
C ASN A 77 1.56 10.80 10.85
N LYS A 78 0.78 10.59 9.79
CA LYS A 78 0.94 9.42 8.92
C LYS A 78 2.36 9.27 8.35
N GLU A 79 2.99 10.38 7.97
CA GLU A 79 4.35 10.37 7.42
C GLU A 79 5.39 9.92 8.45
N TRP A 80 5.25 10.39 9.70
CA TRP A 80 6.09 9.97 10.80
C TRP A 80 5.98 8.46 11.05
N VAL A 81 4.75 7.95 11.14
CA VAL A 81 4.49 6.51 11.35
C VAL A 81 5.09 5.68 10.22
N LEU A 82 4.90 6.10 8.96
CA LEU A 82 5.48 5.41 7.81
C LEU A 82 7.00 5.42 7.82
N LYS A 83 7.65 6.52 8.26
CA LYS A 83 9.10 6.60 8.43
C LYS A 83 9.59 5.58 9.46
N GLN A 84 8.93 5.49 10.61
CA GLN A 84 9.29 4.51 11.65
C GLN A 84 9.12 3.07 11.17
N ILE A 85 8.01 2.78 10.48
CA ILE A 85 7.77 1.44 9.90
C ILE A 85 8.88 1.09 8.90
N LYS A 86 9.25 2.01 8.00
CA LYS A 86 10.32 1.77 7.01
C LYS A 86 11.66 1.48 7.69
N LEU A 87 12.00 2.21 8.75
CA LEU A 87 13.22 1.98 9.52
C LEU A 87 13.20 0.59 10.17
N ALA A 88 12.14 0.28 10.92
CA ALA A 88 12.00 -1.01 11.60
C ALA A 88 12.00 -2.20 10.61
N VAL A 89 11.36 -2.06 9.45
CA VAL A 89 11.37 -3.08 8.40
C VAL A 89 12.77 -3.24 7.79
N GLY A 90 13.50 -2.14 7.59
CA GLY A 90 14.88 -2.18 7.10
C GLY A 90 15.81 -2.98 8.02
N ASP A 91 15.72 -2.74 9.33
CA ASP A 91 16.51 -3.47 10.33
C ASP A 91 16.12 -4.95 10.39
N ALA A 92 14.82 -5.25 10.35
CA ALA A 92 14.31 -6.62 10.33
C ALA A 92 14.78 -7.39 9.08
N VAL A 93 14.71 -6.77 7.90
CA VAL A 93 15.17 -7.40 6.64
C VAL A 93 16.67 -7.68 6.68
N THR A 94 17.45 -6.76 7.24
CA THR A 94 18.90 -6.94 7.37
C THR A 94 19.22 -8.10 8.32
N THR A 95 18.55 -8.14 9.47
CA THR A 95 18.70 -9.23 10.45
C THR A 95 18.33 -10.60 9.85
N LEU A 96 17.18 -10.69 9.18
CA LEU A 96 16.73 -11.93 8.54
C LEU A 96 17.68 -12.39 7.43
N ARG A 97 18.26 -11.45 6.66
CA ARG A 97 19.26 -11.76 5.64
C ARG A 97 20.52 -12.36 6.28
N ASP A 98 21.01 -11.74 7.35
CA ASP A 98 22.23 -12.20 8.03
C ASP A 98 22.02 -13.58 8.67
N GLU A 99 20.86 -13.80 9.31
CA GLU A 99 20.48 -15.11 9.85
C GLU A 99 20.39 -16.18 8.76
N SER A 100 19.79 -15.85 7.62
CA SER A 100 19.69 -16.78 6.47
C SER A 100 21.07 -17.18 5.96
N GLN A 101 21.99 -16.23 5.81
CA GLN A 101 23.36 -16.50 5.37
C GLN A 101 24.14 -17.33 6.39
N GLN A 102 23.94 -17.09 7.68
CA GLN A 102 24.56 -17.91 8.72
C GLN A 102 24.01 -19.34 8.73
N MET A 103 22.72 -19.51 8.49
CA MET A 103 22.09 -20.82 8.38
C MET A 103 22.63 -21.61 7.19
N GLU A 104 22.74 -21.00 6.01
CA GLU A 104 23.36 -21.62 4.82
C GLU A 104 24.78 -22.12 5.14
N LYS A 105 25.64 -21.27 5.71
CA LYS A 105 27.00 -21.66 6.09
C LYS A 105 27.03 -22.84 7.07
N ARG A 106 26.14 -22.85 8.07
CA ARG A 106 26.05 -23.96 9.04
C ARG A 106 25.59 -25.26 8.37
N ILE A 107 24.72 -25.18 7.37
CA ILE A 107 24.25 -26.34 6.61
C ILE A 107 25.39 -26.89 5.75
N GLU A 108 26.08 -26.03 4.99
CA GLU A 108 27.24 -26.41 4.17
C GLU A 108 28.31 -27.11 5.03
N GLN A 109 28.72 -26.49 6.15
CA GLN A 109 29.71 -27.08 7.06
C GLN A 109 29.30 -28.45 7.62
N LYS A 110 28.01 -28.62 7.98
CA LYS A 110 27.51 -29.91 8.47
C LYS A 110 27.49 -30.96 7.37
N PHE A 111 27.19 -30.56 6.14
CA PHE A 111 27.15 -31.46 5.01
C PHE A 111 28.55 -31.92 4.61
N ASP A 112 29.50 -30.99 4.52
CA ASP A 112 30.91 -31.28 4.27
C ASP A 112 31.49 -32.22 5.33
N ALA A 113 31.27 -31.92 6.61
CA ALA A 113 31.72 -32.79 7.70
C ALA A 113 31.12 -34.20 7.62
N LYS A 114 29.85 -34.32 7.19
CA LYS A 114 29.20 -35.62 7.00
C LYS A 114 29.77 -36.38 5.81
N ILE A 115 30.06 -35.70 4.71
CA ILE A 115 30.72 -36.30 3.54
C ILE A 115 32.11 -36.79 3.89
N ASP A 116 32.90 -35.98 4.59
CA ASP A 116 34.25 -36.34 5.02
C ASP A 116 34.22 -37.54 5.97
N GLY A 117 33.26 -37.57 6.90
CA GLY A 117 33.02 -38.72 7.77
C GLY A 117 32.71 -39.99 6.97
N LEU A 118 31.76 -39.93 6.04
CA LEU A 118 31.40 -41.07 5.17
C LEU A 118 32.59 -41.55 4.32
N ARG A 119 33.39 -40.62 3.79
CA ARG A 119 34.58 -40.95 3.00
C ARG A 119 35.62 -41.67 3.85
N SER A 120 35.84 -41.20 5.08
CA SER A 120 36.74 -41.84 6.03
C SER A 120 36.30 -43.27 6.38
N GLU A 121 35.01 -43.44 6.73
CA GLU A 121 34.44 -44.76 7.04
C GLU A 121 34.56 -45.73 5.84
N MET A 122 34.29 -45.24 4.62
CA MET A 122 34.40 -46.04 3.42
C MET A 122 35.84 -46.48 3.14
N ASN A 123 36.80 -45.56 3.29
CA ASN A 123 38.22 -45.88 3.14
C ASN A 123 38.67 -46.94 4.16
N GLN A 124 38.22 -46.82 5.42
CA GLN A 124 38.53 -47.82 6.46
C GLN A 124 37.95 -49.20 6.12
N LYS A 125 36.70 -49.26 5.63
CA LYS A 125 36.08 -50.52 5.21
C LYS A 125 36.77 -51.14 4.00
N PHE A 126 37.22 -50.31 3.06
CA PHE A 126 37.96 -50.78 1.89
C PHE A 126 39.32 -51.37 2.30
N GLU A 127 40.06 -50.67 3.15
CA GLU A 127 41.33 -51.14 3.71
C GLU A 127 41.18 -52.46 4.47
N GLN A 128 40.13 -52.58 5.30
CA GLN A 128 39.83 -53.83 5.99
C GLN A 128 39.49 -54.96 5.02
N THR A 129 38.76 -54.65 3.96
CA THR A 129 38.39 -55.63 2.91
C THR A 129 39.62 -56.11 2.15
N ASN A 130 40.52 -55.20 1.77
CA ASN A 130 41.79 -55.54 1.11
C ASN A 130 42.63 -56.50 1.95
N LYS A 131 42.80 -56.21 3.26
CA LYS A 131 43.52 -57.11 4.18
C LYS A 131 42.89 -58.49 4.26
N ARG A 132 41.56 -58.59 4.22
CA ARG A 132 40.86 -59.89 4.21
C ARG A 132 41.11 -60.64 2.91
N ILE A 133 41.12 -59.94 1.78
CA ILE A 133 41.43 -60.53 0.46
C ILE A 133 42.87 -61.06 0.45
N GLU A 134 43.85 -60.26 0.86
CA GLU A 134 45.26 -60.66 0.93
C GLU A 134 45.46 -61.91 1.80
N ASN A 135 44.77 -61.98 2.94
CA ASN A 135 44.82 -63.16 3.81
C ASN A 135 44.22 -64.40 3.14
N VAL A 136 43.10 -64.26 2.44
CA VAL A 136 42.47 -65.38 1.71
C VAL A 136 43.35 -65.84 0.55
N GLU A 137 43.95 -64.91 -0.20
CA GLU A 137 44.89 -65.25 -1.28
C GLU A 137 46.10 -66.03 -0.75
N LYS A 138 46.65 -65.60 0.40
CA LYS A 138 47.73 -66.32 1.08
C LYS A 138 47.31 -67.73 1.50
N GLN A 139 46.16 -67.88 2.16
CA GLN A 139 45.62 -69.19 2.57
C GLN A 139 45.38 -70.12 1.37
N ASN A 140 44.85 -69.58 0.26
CA ASN A 140 44.64 -70.34 -0.96
C ASN A 140 45.97 -70.82 -1.56
N LYS A 141 47.00 -69.96 -1.58
CA LYS A 141 48.33 -70.33 -2.05
C LYS A 141 48.94 -71.45 -1.21
N GLU A 142 48.93 -71.30 0.12
CA GLU A 142 49.43 -72.32 1.06
C GLU A 142 48.69 -73.65 0.90
N THR A 143 47.37 -73.60 0.73
CA THR A 143 46.55 -74.82 0.53
C THR A 143 46.92 -75.51 -0.79
N ASN A 144 47.12 -74.75 -1.86
CA ASN A 144 47.49 -75.30 -3.16
C ASN A 144 48.91 -75.90 -3.18
N GLU A 145 49.83 -75.33 -2.40
CA GLU A 145 51.18 -75.88 -2.17
C GLU A 145 51.14 -77.19 -1.37
N ASN A 146 50.23 -77.34 -0.41
CA ASN A 146 50.08 -78.57 0.38
C ASN A 146 49.36 -79.71 -0.37
N LEU A 147 48.70 -79.42 -1.48
CA LEU A 147 47.95 -80.39 -2.29
C LEU A 147 48.72 -80.92 -3.51
N ASN A 148 49.83 -80.26 -3.90
CA ASN A 148 50.73 -80.71 -4.98
C ASN A 148 51.94 -81.46 -4.42
#